data_AF-A0A1G1VDP8-F1
#
_entry.id   AF-A0A1G1VDP8-F1
#
_cell.length_a   1.000
_cell.length_b   1.000
_cell.length_c   1.000
_cell.angle_alpha   90.00
_cell.angle_beta   90.00
_cell.angle_gamma   90.00
#
_symmetry.space_group_name_H-M   'P 1'
#
loop_
_entity.id
_entity.type
_entity.pdbx_description
1 polymer ?
#
loop_
_entity_poly.entity_id
_entity_poly.type
_entity_poly.pdbx_seq_one_letter_code
_entity_poly.pdbx_strand_id
1 'polypeptide(L)'
;MARVKSTDGEAKAVKSSEASQKLQAIKVAMEQIDKQYGTGSIMRLGEKASATSKTDIIPTGCIALDLALGVGGVPRGRVVEVFGPEASGKTTLTLHIIAEAQKLGGTAAFVDAEHALDPSRAEAIGVNIDDLLVSQPDTGEQALEIVETLVRSGAIDVVVVDSVAALVPKAEIEGEMGDAVMGMQARLMSQALRKLTGAINKTHTTVIFTNQLRLKIGVMFGNPETTPGGLALKFYASVRIDVRKIEAIKDGDLVIGSRHRARVVKNKVAPPFRVAEFDIMNEGGISKVAGLVDVGVELGILQKAGAFYRYNDAILGQGKVAVVTALNEDVKLAEEIEKKVRDAAASAKKLPVELGEETED
;
A
#
# COMPACT_ATOMS: atom_id res chain seq x y z
N MET A 1 -49.43 -10.96 58.25
CA MET A 1 -48.01 -10.75 57.90
C MET A 1 -47.52 -11.93 57.08
N ALA A 2 -47.53 -11.84 55.75
CA ALA A 2 -46.86 -12.79 54.86
C ALA A 2 -45.83 -12.00 54.06
N ARG A 3 -44.55 -12.35 54.28
CA ARG A 3 -43.37 -11.67 53.77
C ARG A 3 -43.18 -12.06 52.31
N VAL A 4 -43.40 -11.13 51.38
CA VAL A 4 -43.05 -11.30 49.96
C VAL A 4 -41.52 -11.44 49.88
N LYS A 5 -41.06 -12.67 49.60
CA LYS A 5 -39.65 -12.97 49.33
C LYS A 5 -39.32 -12.57 47.89
N SER A 6 -38.16 -11.95 47.75
CA SER A 6 -37.56 -11.34 46.56
C SER A 6 -37.51 -12.24 45.32
N THR A 7 -38.31 -11.92 44.30
CA THR A 7 -38.31 -12.53 42.96
C THR A 7 -37.10 -12.12 42.09
N ASP A 8 -36.35 -11.10 42.50
CA ASP A 8 -35.21 -10.58 41.74
C ASP A 8 -33.95 -11.46 41.82
N GLY A 9 -33.84 -12.33 42.83
CA GLY A 9 -32.71 -13.25 43.02
C GLY A 9 -32.76 -14.47 42.09
N GLU A 10 -33.94 -15.07 41.89
CA GLU A 10 -34.13 -16.24 41.03
C GLU A 10 -34.04 -15.88 39.54
N ALA A 11 -34.59 -14.74 39.12
CA ALA A 11 -34.48 -14.28 37.74
C ALA A 11 -33.03 -13.94 37.32
N LYS A 12 -32.19 -13.49 38.27
CA LYS A 12 -30.74 -13.30 38.05
C LYS A 12 -29.98 -14.62 38.00
N ALA A 13 -30.32 -15.58 38.86
CA ALA A 13 -29.68 -16.89 38.89
C ALA A 13 -29.95 -17.70 37.60
N VAL A 14 -31.19 -17.71 37.11
CA VAL A 14 -31.58 -18.44 35.87
C VAL A 14 -30.96 -17.80 34.61
N LYS A 15 -30.90 -16.46 34.53
CA LYS A 15 -30.19 -15.78 33.43
C LYS A 15 -28.69 -16.08 33.42
N SER A 16 -28.08 -16.25 34.59
CA SER A 16 -26.65 -16.59 34.71
C SER A 16 -26.36 -18.04 34.28
N SER A 17 -27.27 -18.98 34.53
CA SER A 17 -27.11 -20.39 34.11
C SER A 17 -27.30 -20.58 32.61
N GLU A 18 -28.25 -19.88 31.99
CA GLU A 18 -28.44 -19.93 30.52
C GLU A 18 -27.27 -19.30 29.76
N ALA A 19 -26.73 -18.18 30.27
CA ALA A 19 -25.54 -17.55 29.70
C ALA A 19 -24.32 -18.49 29.79
N SER A 20 -24.17 -19.21 30.91
CA SER A 20 -23.11 -20.20 31.09
C SER A 20 -23.23 -21.39 30.12
N GLN A 21 -24.46 -21.89 29.90
CA GLN A 21 -24.71 -22.98 28.95
C GLN A 21 -24.42 -22.55 27.49
N LYS A 22 -24.82 -21.34 27.10
CA LYS A 22 -24.48 -20.78 25.77
C LYS A 22 -22.98 -20.64 25.59
N LEU A 23 -22.26 -20.15 26.60
CA LEU A 23 -20.80 -20.04 26.57
C LEU A 23 -20.11 -21.40 26.41
N GLN A 24 -20.64 -22.44 27.07
CA GLN A 24 -20.08 -23.79 26.96
C GLN A 24 -20.35 -24.41 25.58
N ALA A 25 -21.54 -24.23 25.02
CA ALA A 25 -21.86 -24.64 23.65
C ALA A 25 -20.96 -23.94 22.62
N ILE A 26 -20.69 -22.64 22.81
CA ILE A 26 -19.76 -21.89 21.96
C ILE A 26 -18.34 -22.46 22.05
N LYS A 27 -17.84 -22.80 23.25
CA LYS A 27 -16.51 -23.40 23.40
C LYS A 27 -16.39 -24.74 22.67
N VAL A 28 -17.36 -25.63 22.83
CA VAL A 28 -17.38 -26.93 22.15
C VAL A 28 -17.41 -26.76 20.64
N ALA A 29 -18.24 -25.84 20.13
CA ALA A 29 -18.28 -25.52 18.71
C ALA A 29 -16.93 -24.98 18.21
N MET A 30 -16.27 -24.09 18.96
CA MET A 30 -14.95 -23.57 18.62
C MET A 30 -13.89 -24.68 18.58
N GLU A 31 -13.87 -25.59 19.56
CA GLU A 31 -12.96 -26.73 19.61
C GLU A 31 -13.18 -27.70 18.43
N GLN A 32 -14.44 -27.95 18.06
CA GLN A 32 -14.76 -28.77 16.89
C GLN A 32 -14.28 -28.12 15.59
N ILE A 33 -14.47 -26.81 15.44
CA ILE A 33 -14.02 -26.06 14.27
C ILE A 33 -12.48 -26.11 14.17
N ASP A 34 -11.76 -25.85 15.26
CA ASP A 34 -10.30 -25.93 15.28
C ASP A 34 -9.77 -27.34 15.00
N LYS A 35 -10.43 -28.38 15.51
CA LYS A 35 -10.05 -29.76 15.21
C LYS A 35 -10.29 -30.14 13.75
N GLN A 36 -11.35 -29.61 13.14
CA GLN A 36 -11.74 -29.95 11.77
C GLN A 36 -10.99 -29.13 10.72
N TYR A 37 -10.68 -27.87 11.00
CA TYR A 37 -10.14 -26.92 10.03
C TYR A 37 -8.72 -26.41 10.37
N GLY A 38 -8.15 -26.88 11.49
CA GLY A 38 -6.80 -26.55 11.96
C GLY A 38 -6.78 -25.47 13.04
N THR A 39 -5.73 -25.47 13.86
CA THR A 39 -5.54 -24.50 14.95
C THR A 39 -5.62 -23.06 14.45
N GLY A 40 -6.47 -22.25 15.08
CA GLY A 40 -6.65 -20.83 14.72
C GLY A 40 -7.65 -20.58 13.59
N SER A 41 -8.41 -21.61 13.19
CA SER A 41 -9.51 -21.49 12.25
C SER A 41 -10.67 -20.65 12.80
N ILE A 42 -10.84 -20.61 14.12
CA ILE A 42 -11.77 -19.72 14.82
C ILE A 42 -11.16 -19.20 16.11
N MET A 43 -11.20 -17.88 16.32
CA MET A 43 -10.61 -17.23 17.49
C MET A 43 -11.44 -16.02 17.89
N ARG A 44 -11.36 -15.59 19.14
CA ARG A 44 -11.98 -14.32 19.54
C ARG A 44 -11.15 -13.17 18.96
N LEU A 45 -11.83 -12.15 18.43
CA LEU A 45 -11.17 -11.02 17.80
C LEU A 45 -10.17 -10.30 18.73
N GLY A 46 -10.49 -10.21 20.03
CA GLY A 46 -9.62 -9.63 21.05
C GLY A 46 -8.33 -10.42 21.31
N GLU A 47 -8.37 -11.75 21.20
CA GLU A 47 -7.19 -12.61 21.34
C GLU A 47 -6.25 -12.42 20.14
N LYS A 48 -6.82 -12.32 18.92
CA LYS A 48 -6.07 -11.97 17.70
C LYS A 48 -5.46 -10.56 17.77
N ALA A 49 -6.21 -9.58 18.28
CA ALA A 49 -5.73 -8.21 18.46
C ALA A 49 -4.59 -8.10 19.49
N SER A 50 -4.61 -8.93 20.54
CA SER A 50 -3.55 -8.97 21.55
C SER A 50 -2.25 -9.64 21.07
N ALA A 51 -2.33 -10.56 20.11
CA ALA A 51 -1.16 -11.23 19.51
C ALA A 51 -0.59 -10.49 18.28
N THR A 52 -1.36 -9.61 17.64
CA THR A 52 -1.01 -8.94 16.37
C THR A 52 -1.13 -7.42 16.48
N SER A 53 -0.60 -6.82 17.56
CA SER A 53 -0.89 -5.42 17.92
C SER A 53 -0.27 -4.37 16.97
N LYS A 54 0.56 -4.77 16.00
CA LYS A 54 1.04 -3.90 14.92
C LYS A 54 0.79 -4.61 13.59
N THR A 55 0.13 -3.92 12.66
CA THR A 55 0.06 -4.37 11.26
C THR A 55 1.48 -4.50 10.74
N ASP A 56 1.82 -5.67 10.23
CA ASP A 56 3.12 -5.91 9.61
C ASP A 56 3.15 -5.23 8.23
N ILE A 57 4.22 -4.50 7.92
CA ILE A 57 4.29 -3.58 6.77
C ILE A 57 5.63 -3.68 6.03
N ILE A 58 5.64 -3.17 4.80
CA ILE A 58 6.84 -2.86 4.03
C ILE A 58 6.82 -1.33 3.78
N PRO A 59 7.85 -0.57 4.17
CA PRO A 59 7.94 0.85 3.87
C PRO A 59 7.86 1.13 2.37
N THR A 60 7.31 2.28 1.99
CA THR A 60 7.18 2.63 0.57
C THR A 60 8.41 3.26 -0.05
N GLY A 61 9.43 3.57 0.76
CA GLY A 61 10.55 4.43 0.38
C GLY A 61 10.19 5.92 0.30
N CYS A 62 8.93 6.27 0.54
CA CYS A 62 8.41 7.63 0.54
C CYS A 62 7.80 7.95 1.92
N ILE A 63 8.48 8.80 2.69
CA ILE A 63 8.02 9.15 4.06
C ILE A 63 6.62 9.77 4.05
N ALA A 64 6.32 10.65 3.10
CA ALA A 64 5.01 11.27 2.97
C ALA A 64 3.92 10.21 2.74
N LEU A 65 4.19 9.22 1.88
CA LEU A 65 3.24 8.14 1.58
C LEU A 65 3.10 7.17 2.75
N ASP A 66 4.19 6.83 3.46
CA ASP A 66 4.14 6.00 4.67
C ASP A 66 3.20 6.61 5.73
N LEU A 67 3.28 7.95 5.92
CA LEU A 67 2.39 8.68 6.82
C LEU A 67 0.95 8.73 6.31
N ALA A 68 0.75 8.96 5.00
CA ALA A 68 -0.57 8.94 4.37
C ALA A 68 -1.24 7.56 4.45
N LEU A 69 -0.46 6.47 4.42
CA LEU A 69 -0.97 5.11 4.63
C LEU A 69 -1.38 4.85 6.09
N GLY A 70 -0.87 5.64 7.03
CA GLY A 70 -1.24 5.64 8.45
C GLY A 70 -0.69 4.47 9.27
N VAL A 71 -0.22 3.41 8.62
CA VAL A 71 0.49 2.28 9.24
C VAL A 71 2.00 2.29 8.97
N GLY A 72 2.51 3.29 8.23
CA GLY A 72 3.93 3.46 7.94
C GLY A 72 4.45 2.71 6.71
N GLY A 73 3.57 2.11 5.91
CA GLY A 73 3.95 1.37 4.70
C GLY A 73 2.78 0.56 4.11
N VAL A 74 3.07 -0.27 3.11
CA VAL A 74 2.08 -1.21 2.54
C VAL A 74 1.92 -2.44 3.45
N PRO A 75 0.70 -2.95 3.68
CA PRO A 75 0.49 -4.05 4.62
C PRO A 75 0.87 -5.41 4.02
N ARG A 76 1.62 -6.18 4.79
CA ARG A 76 1.97 -7.58 4.48
C ARG A 76 0.75 -8.49 4.49
N GLY A 77 0.80 -9.53 3.66
CA GLY A 77 -0.29 -10.49 3.51
C GLY A 77 -1.56 -9.90 2.91
N ARG A 78 -1.44 -8.85 2.08
CA ARG A 78 -2.56 -8.16 1.43
C ARG A 78 -2.28 -7.87 -0.04
N VAL A 79 -3.37 -7.60 -0.77
CA VAL A 79 -3.33 -7.06 -2.12
C VAL A 79 -3.32 -5.53 -2.08
N VAL A 80 -2.44 -4.91 -2.87
CA VAL A 80 -2.35 -3.47 -3.08
C VAL A 80 -2.51 -3.17 -4.57
N GLU A 81 -3.20 -2.09 -4.92
CA GLU A 81 -3.27 -1.59 -6.29
C GLU A 81 -2.65 -0.20 -6.37
N VAL A 82 -1.68 -0.01 -7.26
CA VAL A 82 -1.08 1.28 -7.60
C VAL A 82 -1.50 1.63 -9.02
N PHE A 83 -2.31 2.66 -9.19
CA PHE A 83 -2.86 3.01 -10.50
C PHE A 83 -2.73 4.50 -10.79
N GLY A 84 -2.84 4.86 -12.07
CA GLY A 84 -2.67 6.24 -12.51
C GLY A 84 -2.31 6.35 -13.99
N PRO A 85 -2.18 7.58 -14.51
CA PRO A 85 -1.79 7.85 -15.89
C PRO A 85 -0.43 7.25 -16.25
N GLU A 86 -0.12 7.21 -17.54
CA GLU A 86 1.25 6.92 -17.99
C GLU A 86 2.25 7.93 -17.40
N ALA A 87 3.50 7.50 -17.22
CA ALA A 87 4.57 8.30 -16.61
C ALA A 87 4.25 8.90 -15.23
N SER A 88 3.24 8.38 -14.51
CA SER A 88 2.88 8.86 -13.17
C SER A 88 3.74 8.29 -12.03
N GLY A 89 4.77 7.50 -12.34
CA GLY A 89 5.67 6.97 -11.32
C GLY A 89 5.21 5.67 -10.64
N LYS A 90 4.20 4.97 -11.17
CA LYS A 90 3.70 3.68 -10.62
C LYS A 90 4.84 2.66 -10.43
N THR A 91 5.55 2.34 -11.50
CA THR A 91 6.66 1.38 -11.49
C THR A 91 7.82 1.86 -10.62
N THR A 92 8.09 3.17 -10.60
CA THR A 92 9.10 3.74 -9.70
C THR A 92 8.72 3.51 -8.24
N LEU A 93 7.47 3.77 -7.84
CA LEU A 93 6.99 3.51 -6.49
C LEU A 93 7.07 2.02 -6.12
N THR A 94 6.71 1.12 -7.03
CA THR A 94 6.81 -0.32 -6.75
C THR A 94 8.24 -0.80 -6.61
N LEU A 95 9.18 -0.25 -7.39
CA LEU A 95 10.61 -0.53 -7.24
C LEU A 95 11.17 -0.03 -5.90
N HIS A 96 10.72 1.13 -5.40
CA HIS A 96 11.09 1.56 -4.05
C HIS A 96 10.55 0.62 -2.97
N ILE A 97 9.32 0.13 -3.09
CA ILE A 97 8.78 -0.86 -2.15
C ILE A 97 9.59 -2.16 -2.19
N ILE A 98 10.02 -2.60 -3.38
CA ILE A 98 10.92 -3.75 -3.54
C ILE A 98 12.26 -3.50 -2.85
N ALA A 99 12.89 -2.36 -3.09
CA ALA A 99 14.16 -1.99 -2.47
C ALA A 99 14.06 -1.97 -0.93
N GLU A 100 12.97 -1.42 -0.38
CA GLU A 100 12.73 -1.43 1.06
C GLU A 100 12.47 -2.84 1.59
N ALA A 101 11.76 -3.71 0.85
CA ALA A 101 11.58 -5.11 1.24
C ALA A 101 12.93 -5.85 1.31
N GLN A 102 13.80 -5.66 0.32
CA GLN A 102 15.14 -6.25 0.28
C GLN A 102 16.04 -5.73 1.40
N LYS A 103 16.00 -4.43 1.72
CA LYS A 103 16.72 -3.85 2.86
C LYS A 103 16.31 -4.46 4.20
N LEU A 104 15.06 -4.90 4.32
CA LEU A 104 14.55 -5.63 5.49
C LEU A 104 14.93 -7.13 5.48
N GLY A 105 15.74 -7.58 4.52
CA GLY A 105 16.16 -8.97 4.35
C GLY A 105 15.11 -9.86 3.68
N GLY A 106 14.07 -9.27 3.07
CA GLY A 106 13.01 -10.00 2.38
C GLY A 106 13.34 -10.30 0.92
N THR A 107 12.62 -11.26 0.34
CA THR A 107 12.74 -11.64 -1.08
C THR A 107 11.63 -10.99 -1.90
N ALA A 108 11.99 -10.48 -3.07
CA ALA A 108 11.08 -9.79 -3.97
C ALA A 108 10.96 -10.51 -5.33
N ALA A 109 9.79 -10.39 -5.95
CA ALA A 109 9.57 -10.82 -7.32
C ALA A 109 8.85 -9.74 -8.14
N PHE A 110 9.19 -9.66 -9.42
CA PHE A 110 8.62 -8.73 -10.39
C PHE A 110 8.12 -9.52 -11.61
N VAL A 111 6.81 -9.45 -11.85
CA VAL A 111 6.15 -10.04 -13.02
C VAL A 111 5.91 -8.90 -14.01
N ASP A 112 6.82 -8.79 -14.98
CA ASP A 112 6.86 -7.75 -16.01
C ASP A 112 6.05 -8.19 -17.23
N ALA A 113 4.73 -7.99 -17.17
CA ALA A 113 3.82 -8.21 -18.28
C ALA A 113 3.88 -7.07 -19.32
N GLU A 114 4.38 -5.88 -18.97
CA GLU A 114 4.59 -4.78 -19.91
C GLU A 114 5.90 -4.89 -20.71
N HIS A 115 6.80 -5.82 -20.34
CA HIS A 115 8.15 -5.98 -20.92
C HIS A 115 8.96 -4.67 -20.91
N ALA A 116 8.80 -3.86 -19.86
CA ALA A 116 9.28 -2.49 -19.79
C ALA A 116 10.20 -2.22 -18.58
N LEU A 117 10.56 -3.24 -17.81
CA LEU A 117 11.47 -3.08 -16.68
C LEU A 117 12.90 -2.78 -17.16
N ASP A 118 13.45 -1.65 -16.70
CA ASP A 118 14.85 -1.26 -16.91
C ASP A 118 15.69 -1.64 -15.68
N PRO A 119 16.61 -2.62 -15.78
CA PRO A 119 17.47 -3.04 -14.67
C PRO A 119 18.35 -1.90 -14.13
N SER A 120 18.86 -1.03 -15.01
CA SER A 120 19.76 0.08 -14.62
C SER A 120 19.02 1.08 -13.75
N ARG A 121 17.75 1.37 -14.09
CA ARG A 121 16.89 2.23 -13.30
C ARG A 121 16.52 1.59 -11.95
N ALA A 122 16.24 0.29 -11.93
CA ALA A 122 15.94 -0.43 -10.70
C ALA A 122 17.15 -0.43 -9.75
N GLU A 123 18.36 -0.65 -10.26
CA GLU A 123 19.60 -0.57 -9.48
C GLU A 123 19.83 0.85 -8.94
N ALA A 124 19.64 1.88 -9.77
CA ALA A 124 19.76 3.28 -9.33
C ALA A 124 18.77 3.66 -8.22
N ILE A 125 17.59 3.02 -8.16
CA ILE A 125 16.60 3.17 -7.08
C ILE A 125 17.05 2.44 -5.79
N GLY A 126 17.99 1.51 -5.90
CA GLY A 126 18.52 0.71 -4.79
C GLY A 126 17.92 -0.69 -4.69
N VAL A 127 17.35 -1.21 -5.78
CA VAL A 127 16.94 -2.61 -5.87
C VAL A 127 18.19 -3.47 -6.05
N ASN A 128 18.33 -4.52 -5.25
CA ASN A 128 19.34 -5.55 -5.48
C ASN A 128 18.88 -6.43 -6.65
N ILE A 129 19.48 -6.22 -7.82
CA ILE A 129 19.11 -6.89 -9.07
C ILE A 129 19.46 -8.38 -9.04
N ASP A 130 20.58 -8.75 -8.39
CA ASP A 130 21.05 -10.14 -8.34
C ASP A 130 20.06 -11.06 -7.60
N ASP A 131 19.34 -10.51 -6.61
CA ASP A 131 18.38 -11.23 -5.78
C ASP A 131 16.91 -10.99 -6.20
N LEU A 132 16.65 -10.16 -7.22
CA LEU A 132 15.30 -9.89 -7.70
C LEU A 132 14.83 -11.00 -8.66
N LEU A 133 13.78 -11.72 -8.29
CA LEU A 133 13.15 -12.68 -9.21
C LEU A 133 12.35 -11.93 -10.26
N VAL A 134 12.68 -12.09 -11.54
CA VAL A 134 11.95 -11.47 -12.65
C VAL A 134 11.29 -12.54 -13.52
N SER A 135 10.04 -12.29 -13.91
CA SER A 135 9.31 -13.12 -14.86
C SER A 135 8.68 -12.25 -15.95
N GLN A 136 8.85 -12.64 -17.20
CA GLN A 136 8.21 -12.04 -18.37
C GLN A 136 7.25 -13.06 -18.99
N PRO A 137 5.98 -13.09 -18.53
CA PRO A 137 5.01 -14.08 -18.99
C PRO A 137 4.45 -13.73 -20.38
N ASP A 138 4.11 -14.76 -21.14
CA ASP A 138 3.47 -14.64 -22.46
C ASP A 138 1.96 -14.38 -22.34
N THR A 139 1.31 -14.81 -21.25
CA THR A 139 -0.15 -14.73 -21.07
C THR A 139 -0.54 -14.29 -19.67
N GLY A 140 -1.74 -13.71 -19.54
CA GLY A 140 -2.30 -13.30 -18.25
C GLY A 140 -2.51 -14.47 -17.30
N GLU A 141 -2.92 -15.64 -17.80
CA GLU A 141 -3.04 -16.87 -17.01
C GLU A 141 -1.70 -17.29 -16.42
N GLN A 142 -0.67 -17.39 -17.27
CA GLN A 142 0.68 -17.77 -16.86
C GLN A 142 1.24 -16.80 -15.82
N ALA A 143 1.07 -15.48 -16.04
CA ALA A 143 1.48 -14.46 -15.08
C ALA A 143 0.87 -14.70 -13.69
N LEU A 144 -0.44 -14.94 -13.63
CA LEU A 144 -1.17 -15.13 -12.37
C LEU A 144 -0.88 -16.49 -11.71
N GLU A 145 -0.57 -17.53 -12.49
CA GLU A 145 -0.11 -18.83 -12.00
C GLU A 145 1.30 -18.76 -11.40
N ILE A 146 2.20 -17.97 -12.01
CA ILE A 146 3.52 -17.67 -11.46
C ILE A 146 3.38 -16.94 -10.13
N VAL A 147 2.54 -15.90 -10.06
CA VAL A 147 2.24 -15.21 -8.80
C VAL A 147 1.68 -16.17 -7.75
N GLU A 148 0.74 -17.05 -8.12
CA GLU A 148 0.18 -18.04 -7.18
C GLU A 148 1.26 -18.99 -6.64
N THR A 149 2.15 -19.48 -7.50
CA THR A 149 3.23 -20.39 -7.13
C THR A 149 4.22 -19.71 -6.19
N LEU A 150 4.66 -18.49 -6.54
CA LEU A 150 5.56 -17.68 -5.73
C LEU A 150 4.98 -17.37 -4.35
N VAL A 151 3.72 -16.93 -4.29
CA VAL A 151 3.04 -16.65 -3.02
C VAL A 151 2.93 -17.92 -2.17
N ARG A 152 2.53 -19.06 -2.76
CA ARG A 152 2.36 -20.32 -2.03
C ARG A 152 3.66 -20.93 -1.51
N SER A 153 4.80 -20.58 -2.10
CA SER A 153 6.11 -21.02 -1.59
C SER A 153 6.37 -20.55 -0.15
N GLY A 154 5.76 -19.43 0.26
CA GLY A 154 6.01 -18.79 1.55
C GLY A 154 7.37 -18.09 1.65
N ALA A 155 8.17 -18.09 0.58
CA ALA A 155 9.52 -17.52 0.55
C ALA A 155 9.58 -16.10 0.00
N ILE A 156 8.46 -15.53 -0.48
CA ILE A 156 8.42 -14.21 -1.11
C ILE A 156 7.69 -13.21 -0.23
N ASP A 157 8.32 -12.10 0.08
CA ASP A 157 7.79 -11.00 0.89
C ASP A 157 6.95 -10.03 0.07
N VAL A 158 7.36 -9.75 -1.17
CA VAL A 158 6.65 -8.85 -2.09
C VAL A 158 6.67 -9.36 -3.52
N VAL A 159 5.51 -9.33 -4.18
CA VAL A 159 5.35 -9.62 -5.61
C VAL A 159 4.72 -8.41 -6.27
N VAL A 160 5.36 -7.86 -7.30
CA VAL A 160 4.81 -6.79 -8.15
C VAL A 160 4.37 -7.40 -9.47
N VAL A 161 3.17 -7.04 -9.93
CA VAL A 161 2.65 -7.39 -11.25
C VAL A 161 2.47 -6.11 -12.05
N ASP A 162 3.31 -5.90 -13.06
CA ASP A 162 3.35 -4.71 -13.91
C ASP A 162 3.05 -5.07 -15.36
N SER A 163 1.83 -4.89 -15.88
CA SER A 163 0.62 -4.35 -15.23
C SER A 163 -0.62 -5.18 -15.51
N VAL A 164 -1.69 -4.93 -14.76
CA VAL A 164 -3.00 -5.60 -14.99
C VAL A 164 -3.51 -5.38 -16.40
N ALA A 165 -3.23 -4.23 -17.01
CA ALA A 165 -3.67 -3.94 -18.37
C ALA A 165 -3.05 -4.91 -19.39
N ALA A 166 -1.82 -5.35 -19.13
CA ALA A 166 -1.05 -6.28 -19.98
C ALA A 166 -1.31 -7.77 -19.66
N LEU A 167 -2.17 -8.10 -18.68
CA LEU A 167 -2.60 -9.47 -18.41
C LEU A 167 -3.63 -9.93 -19.46
N VAL A 168 -3.16 -10.13 -20.69
CA VAL A 168 -3.99 -10.52 -21.84
C VAL A 168 -4.27 -12.03 -21.77
N PRO A 169 -5.53 -12.47 -21.75
CA PRO A 169 -5.87 -13.89 -21.73
C PRO A 169 -5.33 -14.63 -22.94
N LYS A 170 -4.91 -15.89 -22.77
CA LYS A 170 -4.38 -16.74 -23.84
C LYS A 170 -5.26 -16.77 -25.09
N ALA A 171 -6.57 -16.93 -24.91
CA ALA A 171 -7.52 -16.98 -26.03
C ALA A 171 -7.67 -15.63 -26.77
N GLU A 172 -7.29 -14.51 -26.16
CA GLU A 172 -7.22 -13.21 -26.83
C GLU A 172 -5.93 -13.07 -27.66
N ILE A 173 -4.83 -13.66 -27.19
CA ILE A 173 -3.53 -13.67 -27.90
C ILE A 173 -3.56 -14.60 -29.11
N GLU A 174 -4.19 -15.77 -28.98
CA GLU A 174 -4.34 -16.75 -30.06
C GLU A 174 -5.46 -16.40 -31.06
N GLY A 175 -6.34 -15.45 -30.70
CA GLY A 175 -7.45 -15.00 -31.54
C GLY A 175 -7.03 -14.02 -32.64
N GLU A 176 -7.98 -13.66 -33.51
CA GLU A 176 -7.73 -12.68 -34.57
C GLU A 176 -8.01 -11.24 -34.08
N MET A 177 -7.31 -10.26 -34.66
CA MET A 177 -7.57 -8.85 -34.36
C MET A 177 -9.00 -8.48 -34.77
N GLY A 178 -9.82 -8.11 -33.79
CA GLY A 178 -11.23 -7.74 -33.99
C GLY A 178 -12.21 -8.76 -33.42
N ASP A 179 -11.73 -9.90 -32.92
CA ASP A 179 -12.58 -10.86 -32.22
C ASP A 179 -13.20 -10.23 -30.96
N ALA A 180 -14.49 -10.52 -30.75
CA ALA A 180 -15.24 -9.98 -29.63
C ALA A 180 -14.94 -10.73 -28.33
N VAL A 181 -13.84 -10.38 -27.69
CA VAL A 181 -13.34 -11.04 -26.47
C VAL A 181 -13.80 -10.29 -25.20
N MET A 182 -15.10 -10.06 -25.08
CA MET A 182 -15.63 -9.20 -24.03
C MET A 182 -15.49 -9.80 -22.62
N GLY A 183 -14.74 -9.11 -21.75
CA GLY A 183 -14.73 -9.37 -20.31
C GLY A 183 -13.92 -10.58 -19.86
N MET A 184 -13.13 -11.22 -20.73
CA MET A 184 -12.28 -12.36 -20.36
C MET A 184 -11.26 -11.97 -19.28
N GLN A 185 -10.56 -10.85 -19.45
CA GLN A 185 -9.61 -10.35 -18.47
C GLN A 185 -10.26 -10.13 -17.08
N ALA A 186 -11.48 -9.60 -17.03
CA ALA A 186 -12.20 -9.39 -15.76
C ALA A 186 -12.56 -10.72 -15.07
N ARG A 187 -12.91 -11.76 -15.85
CA ARG A 187 -13.18 -13.11 -15.33
C ARG A 187 -11.92 -13.76 -14.80
N LEU A 188 -10.82 -13.66 -15.56
CA LEU A 188 -9.49 -14.15 -15.17
C LEU A 188 -9.06 -13.53 -13.83
N MET A 189 -9.08 -12.19 -13.73
CA MET A 189 -8.75 -11.47 -12.49
C MET A 189 -9.63 -11.89 -11.32
N SER A 190 -10.94 -12.06 -11.54
CA SER A 190 -11.88 -12.50 -10.50
C SER A 190 -11.56 -13.90 -9.97
N GLN A 191 -11.19 -14.82 -10.86
CA GLN A 191 -10.82 -16.19 -10.51
C GLN A 191 -9.47 -16.23 -9.78
N ALA A 192 -8.46 -15.53 -10.31
CA ALA A 192 -7.13 -15.50 -9.73
C ALA A 192 -7.14 -14.88 -8.33
N LEU A 193 -7.75 -13.69 -8.15
CA LEU A 193 -7.80 -13.03 -6.85
C LEU A 193 -8.55 -13.86 -5.79
N ARG A 194 -9.59 -14.62 -6.21
CA ARG A 194 -10.30 -15.54 -5.31
C ARG A 194 -9.39 -16.65 -4.77
N LYS A 195 -8.48 -17.18 -5.60
CA LYS A 195 -7.49 -18.19 -5.18
C LYS A 195 -6.35 -17.57 -4.37
N LEU A 196 -5.82 -16.45 -4.85
CA LEU A 196 -4.64 -15.78 -4.29
C LEU A 196 -4.88 -15.24 -2.89
N THR A 197 -6.03 -14.61 -2.63
CA THR A 197 -6.26 -13.88 -1.36
C THR A 197 -6.03 -14.73 -0.11
N GLY A 198 -6.43 -16.01 -0.14
CA GLY A 198 -6.20 -16.93 0.98
C GLY A 198 -4.73 -17.32 1.14
N ALA A 199 -3.99 -17.49 0.04
CA ALA A 199 -2.57 -17.80 0.07
C ALA A 199 -1.75 -16.59 0.55
N ILE A 200 -2.00 -15.41 -0.04
CA ILE A 200 -1.39 -14.13 0.32
C ILE A 200 -1.49 -13.87 1.82
N ASN A 201 -2.66 -14.09 2.42
CA ASN A 201 -2.84 -13.84 3.85
C ASN A 201 -2.04 -14.82 4.73
N LYS A 202 -1.92 -16.08 4.32
CA LYS A 202 -1.21 -17.13 5.08
C LYS A 202 0.31 -16.97 5.01
N THR A 203 0.83 -16.51 3.88
CA THR A 203 2.29 -16.39 3.66
C THR A 203 2.84 -15.02 3.99
N HIS A 204 1.99 -14.07 4.38
CA HIS A 204 2.36 -12.67 4.64
C HIS A 204 3.01 -11.96 3.44
N THR A 205 2.89 -12.51 2.22
CA THR A 205 3.35 -11.87 0.99
C THR A 205 2.49 -10.65 0.65
N THR A 206 3.11 -9.53 0.31
CA THR A 206 2.41 -8.37 -0.26
C THR A 206 2.34 -8.52 -1.77
N VAL A 207 1.14 -8.51 -2.35
CA VAL A 207 0.99 -8.55 -3.82
C VAL A 207 0.52 -7.20 -4.33
N ILE A 208 1.35 -6.54 -5.13
CA ILE A 208 1.09 -5.22 -5.69
C ILE A 208 0.78 -5.37 -7.17
N PHE A 209 -0.39 -4.87 -7.57
CA PHE A 209 -0.76 -4.74 -8.97
C PHE A 209 -0.58 -3.30 -9.40
N THR A 210 0.18 -3.04 -10.46
CA THR A 210 0.11 -1.76 -11.14
C THR A 210 -1.07 -1.76 -12.11
N ASN A 211 -1.66 -0.60 -12.35
CA ASN A 211 -2.75 -0.49 -13.31
C ASN A 211 -2.77 0.87 -14.02
N GLN A 212 -3.32 0.87 -15.21
CA GLN A 212 -3.47 2.08 -16.02
C GLN A 212 -4.89 2.66 -15.86
N LEU A 213 -5.01 3.97 -16.06
CA LEU A 213 -6.33 4.59 -16.19
C LEU A 213 -6.88 4.41 -17.61
N ARG A 214 -8.19 4.19 -17.69
CA ARG A 214 -9.00 4.17 -18.92
C ARG A 214 -10.24 5.03 -18.70
N LEU A 215 -10.82 5.55 -19.78
CA LEU A 215 -12.07 6.29 -19.72
C LEU A 215 -13.24 5.38 -20.06
N LYS A 216 -14.28 5.38 -19.22
CA LYS A 216 -15.52 4.70 -19.50
C LYS A 216 -16.37 5.56 -20.44
N ILE A 217 -16.59 5.05 -21.65
CA ILE A 217 -17.43 5.70 -22.66
C ILE A 217 -18.88 5.78 -22.16
N GLY A 218 -19.55 6.91 -22.40
CA GLY A 218 -20.98 7.09 -22.09
C GLY A 218 -21.29 7.56 -20.66
N VAL A 219 -20.29 7.94 -19.86
CA VAL A 219 -20.51 8.58 -18.55
C VAL A 219 -20.71 10.09 -18.74
N MET A 220 -21.94 10.58 -18.54
CA MET A 220 -22.28 12.01 -18.65
C MET A 220 -22.15 12.78 -17.32
N PHE A 221 -22.05 12.08 -16.18
CA PHE A 221 -21.94 12.69 -14.85
C PHE A 221 -20.99 11.87 -13.95
N GLY A 222 -20.16 12.55 -13.16
CA GLY A 222 -19.17 11.94 -12.27
C GLY A 222 -17.79 11.70 -12.93
N ASN A 223 -16.90 10.98 -12.24
CA ASN A 223 -15.58 10.66 -12.77
C ASN A 223 -15.66 9.50 -13.80
N PRO A 224 -15.29 9.72 -15.08
CA PRO A 224 -15.31 8.67 -16.11
C PRO A 224 -14.13 7.70 -16.00
N GLU A 225 -13.14 7.96 -15.16
CA GLU A 225 -11.95 7.13 -15.03
C GLU A 225 -12.25 5.76 -14.41
N THR A 226 -11.67 4.71 -14.99
CA THR A 226 -11.72 3.35 -14.50
C THR A 226 -10.37 2.64 -14.70
N THR A 227 -10.24 1.46 -14.11
CA THR A 227 -9.06 0.60 -14.25
C THR A 227 -9.43 -0.71 -14.99
N PRO A 228 -8.54 -1.25 -15.85
CA PRO A 228 -8.63 -2.58 -16.45
C PRO A 228 -8.74 -3.73 -15.44
N GLY A 229 -9.09 -4.93 -15.91
CA GLY A 229 -9.23 -6.12 -15.05
C GLY A 229 -10.56 -6.25 -14.30
N GLY A 230 -11.55 -5.42 -14.62
CA GLY A 230 -12.88 -5.45 -13.99
C GLY A 230 -12.88 -4.92 -12.55
N LEU A 231 -13.91 -5.28 -11.77
CA LEU A 231 -14.09 -4.76 -10.40
C LEU A 231 -13.39 -5.58 -9.31
N ALA A 232 -12.96 -6.81 -9.61
CA ALA A 232 -12.44 -7.73 -8.61
C ALA A 232 -11.26 -7.12 -7.83
N LEU A 233 -10.26 -6.58 -8.52
CA LEU A 233 -9.10 -5.96 -7.90
C LEU A 233 -9.51 -4.82 -6.96
N LYS A 234 -10.49 -3.99 -7.35
CA LYS A 234 -11.00 -2.90 -6.51
C LYS A 234 -11.57 -3.41 -5.18
N PHE A 235 -12.17 -4.60 -5.13
CA PHE A 235 -12.73 -5.19 -3.91
C PHE A 235 -11.69 -5.91 -3.05
N TYR A 236 -10.83 -6.71 -3.70
CA TYR A 236 -9.79 -7.51 -3.03
C TYR A 236 -8.64 -6.66 -2.50
N ALA A 237 -8.26 -5.58 -3.18
CA ALA A 237 -7.24 -4.65 -2.72
C ALA A 237 -7.58 -4.11 -1.32
N SER A 238 -6.63 -4.21 -0.39
CA SER A 238 -6.72 -3.59 0.93
C SER A 238 -6.32 -2.12 0.88
N VAL A 239 -5.37 -1.79 0.01
CA VAL A 239 -4.91 -0.42 -0.24
C VAL A 239 -5.00 -0.15 -1.74
N ARG A 240 -5.51 1.02 -2.12
CA ARG A 240 -5.47 1.50 -3.51
C ARG A 240 -4.87 2.91 -3.52
N ILE A 241 -3.89 3.12 -4.38
CA ILE A 241 -3.11 4.36 -4.48
C ILE A 241 -3.26 4.91 -5.90
N ASP A 242 -3.85 6.09 -6.03
CA ASP A 242 -3.90 6.86 -7.29
C ASP A 242 -2.67 7.77 -7.33
N VAL A 243 -1.73 7.48 -8.24
CA VAL A 243 -0.47 8.24 -8.39
C VAL A 243 -0.52 9.06 -9.68
N ARG A 244 -0.24 10.36 -9.56
CA ARG A 244 -0.25 11.32 -10.68
C ARG A 244 0.97 12.22 -10.63
N LYS A 245 1.55 12.50 -11.80
CA LYS A 245 2.51 13.59 -11.98
C LYS A 245 1.75 14.91 -11.91
N ILE A 246 2.22 15.86 -11.09
CA ILE A 246 1.60 17.17 -10.92
C ILE A 246 2.41 18.30 -11.55
N GLU A 247 3.74 18.27 -11.43
CA GLU A 247 4.62 19.27 -12.02
C GLU A 247 5.99 18.69 -12.41
N ALA A 248 6.70 19.39 -13.29
CA ALA A 248 8.10 19.09 -13.61
C ALA A 248 9.02 19.93 -12.72
N ILE A 249 10.07 19.31 -12.18
CA ILE A 249 11.09 19.99 -11.39
C ILE A 249 12.21 20.39 -12.35
N LYS A 250 12.58 21.67 -12.35
CA LYS A 250 13.56 22.23 -13.27
C LYS A 250 14.73 22.88 -12.53
N ASP A 251 15.91 22.75 -13.12
CA ASP A 251 17.09 23.55 -12.80
C ASP A 251 17.50 24.33 -14.05
N GLY A 252 17.24 25.64 -14.05
CA GLY A 252 17.24 26.45 -15.27
C GLY A 252 16.29 25.89 -16.33
N ASP A 253 16.83 25.54 -17.49
CA ASP A 253 16.08 24.96 -18.61
C ASP A 253 15.99 23.42 -18.57
N LEU A 254 16.75 22.76 -17.69
CA LEU A 254 16.81 21.31 -17.61
C LEU A 254 15.74 20.76 -16.66
N VAL A 255 14.97 19.77 -17.13
CA VAL A 255 14.02 19.03 -16.28
C VAL A 255 14.80 17.95 -15.53
N ILE A 256 15.01 18.16 -14.22
CA ILE A 256 15.79 17.26 -13.35
C ILE A 256 14.93 16.23 -12.61
N GLY A 257 13.60 16.39 -12.66
CA GLY A 257 12.67 15.46 -12.02
C GLY A 257 11.23 15.90 -12.20
N SER A 258 10.37 15.38 -11.34
CA SER A 258 8.95 15.70 -11.33
C SER A 258 8.35 15.50 -9.95
N ARG A 259 7.40 16.36 -9.59
CA ARG A 259 6.62 16.20 -8.38
C ARG A 259 5.40 15.36 -8.69
N HIS A 260 5.10 14.44 -7.78
CA HIS A 260 3.99 13.50 -7.90
C HIS A 260 3.09 13.60 -6.67
N ARG A 261 1.83 13.27 -6.88
CA ARG A 261 0.81 13.18 -5.84
C ARG A 261 0.26 11.77 -5.82
N ALA A 262 0.30 11.12 -4.66
CA ALA A 262 -0.33 9.84 -4.39
C ALA A 262 -1.52 10.02 -3.45
N ARG A 263 -2.72 9.65 -3.91
CA ARG A 263 -3.95 9.64 -3.09
C ARG A 263 -4.29 8.22 -2.68
N VAL A 264 -4.46 7.99 -1.38
CA VAL A 264 -4.89 6.69 -0.85
C VAL A 264 -6.42 6.55 -0.98
N VAL A 265 -6.91 6.20 -2.16
CA VAL A 265 -8.36 6.14 -2.45
C VAL A 265 -9.09 4.97 -1.77
N LYS A 266 -8.34 3.99 -1.24
CA LYS A 266 -8.88 2.92 -0.41
C LYS A 266 -7.83 2.50 0.61
N ASN A 267 -8.24 2.32 1.86
CA ASN A 267 -7.40 1.84 2.93
C ASN A 267 -8.24 1.00 3.91
N LYS A 268 -7.89 -0.29 4.07
CA LYS A 268 -8.53 -1.22 5.03
C LYS A 268 -7.74 -1.37 6.34
N VAL A 269 -6.60 -0.71 6.48
CA VAL A 269 -5.70 -0.85 7.65
C VAL A 269 -5.52 0.46 8.42
N ALA A 270 -5.88 1.60 7.83
CA ALA A 270 -5.98 2.90 8.47
C ALA A 270 -7.05 3.76 7.75
N PRO A 271 -7.36 4.98 8.23
CA PRO A 271 -8.26 5.89 7.53
C PRO A 271 -7.81 6.16 6.08
N PRO A 272 -8.73 6.09 5.09
CA PRO A 272 -8.43 6.38 3.69
C PRO A 272 -8.39 7.90 3.39
N PHE A 273 -8.17 8.21 2.11
CA PHE A 273 -8.27 9.52 1.46
C PHE A 273 -7.22 10.57 1.81
N ARG A 274 -6.19 10.16 2.55
CA ARG A 274 -4.97 10.96 2.69
C ARG A 274 -4.22 11.08 1.38
N VAL A 275 -3.48 12.18 1.26
CA VAL A 275 -2.66 12.53 0.11
C VAL A 275 -1.21 12.64 0.56
N ALA A 276 -0.30 12.18 -0.28
CA ALA A 276 1.12 12.41 -0.14
C ALA A 276 1.64 13.06 -1.41
N GLU A 277 2.52 14.04 -1.27
CA GLU A 277 3.29 14.61 -2.37
C GLU A 277 4.76 14.31 -2.17
N PHE A 278 5.45 14.02 -3.26
CA PHE A 278 6.87 13.69 -3.25
C PHE A 278 7.51 13.90 -4.62
N ASP A 279 8.82 14.03 -4.62
CA ASP A 279 9.62 14.27 -5.81
C ASP A 279 10.18 12.94 -6.33
N ILE A 280 9.99 12.67 -7.62
CA ILE A 280 10.71 11.64 -8.37
C ILE A 280 11.75 12.33 -9.23
N MET A 281 13.01 12.11 -8.89
CA MET A 281 14.17 12.63 -9.59
C MET A 281 14.52 11.72 -10.77
N ASN A 282 15.17 12.27 -11.80
CA ASN A 282 15.60 11.47 -12.95
C ASN A 282 16.64 10.42 -12.55
N GLU A 283 17.48 10.76 -11.57
CA GLU A 283 18.46 9.87 -10.94
C GLU A 283 17.95 9.47 -9.54
N GLY A 284 18.10 8.20 -9.15
CA GLY A 284 17.79 7.73 -7.79
C GLY A 284 16.31 7.57 -7.43
N GLY A 285 15.36 8.01 -8.27
CA GLY A 285 13.92 7.82 -8.05
C GLY A 285 13.31 8.78 -7.04
N ILE A 286 12.48 8.28 -6.13
CA ILE A 286 11.81 9.06 -5.07
C ILE A 286 12.86 9.62 -4.12
N SER A 287 12.91 10.95 -3.99
CA SER A 287 13.82 11.61 -3.05
C SER A 287 13.29 11.55 -1.62
N LYS A 288 13.83 10.61 -0.82
CA LYS A 288 13.48 10.45 0.60
C LYS A 288 13.74 11.73 1.40
N VAL A 289 14.89 12.38 1.15
CA VAL A 289 15.29 13.60 1.87
C VAL A 289 14.43 14.79 1.47
N ALA A 290 14.08 14.94 0.18
CA ALA A 290 13.14 15.99 -0.23
C ALA A 290 11.78 15.83 0.45
N GLY A 291 11.26 14.60 0.50
CA GLY A 291 10.02 14.30 1.23
C GLY A 291 10.13 14.55 2.73
N LEU A 292 11.29 14.25 3.34
CA LEU A 292 11.54 14.54 4.75
C LEU A 292 11.50 16.04 5.05
N VAL A 293 12.06 16.86 4.15
CA VAL A 293 12.01 18.32 4.29
C VAL A 293 10.57 18.83 4.20
N ASP A 294 9.80 18.39 3.21
CA ASP A 294 8.42 18.83 3.03
C ASP A 294 7.55 18.47 4.25
N VAL A 295 7.59 17.20 4.68
CA VAL A 295 6.85 16.72 5.85
C VAL A 295 7.34 17.38 7.14
N GLY A 296 8.65 17.60 7.27
CA GLY A 296 9.25 18.27 8.42
C GLY A 296 8.75 19.71 8.56
N VAL A 297 8.55 20.43 7.45
CA VAL A 297 7.94 21.76 7.46
C VAL A 297 6.46 21.70 7.79
N GLU A 298 5.71 20.77 7.19
CA GLU A 298 4.27 20.60 7.45
C GLU A 298 3.98 20.32 8.93
N LEU A 299 4.82 19.50 9.58
CA LEU A 299 4.71 19.17 11.00
C LEU A 299 5.35 20.21 11.94
N GLY A 300 5.91 21.30 11.41
CA GLY A 300 6.55 22.35 12.21
C GLY A 300 7.87 21.95 12.87
N ILE A 301 8.47 20.84 12.46
CA ILE A 301 9.79 20.36 12.93
C ILE A 301 10.91 21.17 12.26
N LEU A 302 10.71 21.49 10.99
CA LEU A 302 11.56 22.42 10.23
C LEU A 302 10.83 23.76 10.11
N GLN A 303 11.54 24.85 10.39
CA GLN A 303 10.98 26.19 10.23
C GLN A 303 11.39 26.77 8.89
N LYS A 304 10.42 27.30 8.14
CA LYS A 304 10.66 28.02 6.89
C LYS A 304 10.41 29.52 7.10
N ALA A 305 11.47 30.33 6.99
CA ALA A 305 11.41 31.79 7.08
C ALA A 305 11.84 32.39 5.74
N GLY A 306 10.85 32.74 4.90
CA GLY A 306 11.09 33.14 3.52
C GLY A 306 11.74 32.01 2.71
N ALA A 307 12.96 32.24 2.22
CA ALA A 307 13.75 31.24 1.49
C ALA A 307 14.60 30.35 2.41
N PHE A 308 14.75 30.67 3.70
CA PHE A 308 15.63 29.95 4.61
C PHE A 308 14.91 28.85 5.38
N TYR A 309 15.55 27.69 5.50
CA TYR A 309 15.09 26.58 6.32
C TYR A 309 15.96 26.47 7.57
N ARG A 310 15.33 26.20 8.71
CA ARG A 310 15.99 26.09 10.01
C ARG A 310 15.57 24.83 10.76
N TYR A 311 16.50 24.33 11.57
CA TYR A 311 16.27 23.27 12.53
C TYR A 311 16.92 23.64 13.87
N ASN A 312 16.15 23.66 14.96
CA ASN A 312 16.61 24.11 16.29
C ASN A 312 17.46 25.39 16.23
N ASP A 313 16.96 26.43 15.55
CA ASP A 313 17.62 27.73 15.32
C ASP A 313 18.87 27.75 14.41
N ALA A 314 19.42 26.60 14.03
CA ALA A 314 20.46 26.50 13.02
C ALA A 314 19.88 26.61 11.60
N ILE A 315 20.55 27.39 10.74
CA ILE A 315 20.19 27.51 9.32
C ILE A 315 20.72 26.28 8.58
N LEU A 316 19.82 25.55 7.93
CA LEU A 316 20.16 24.38 7.11
C LEU A 316 20.52 24.76 5.67
N GLY A 317 19.88 25.78 5.13
CA GLY A 317 20.12 26.23 3.76
C GLY A 317 19.10 27.24 3.25
N GLN A 318 19.42 27.83 2.09
CA GLN A 318 18.53 28.72 1.35
C GLN A 318 17.91 27.95 0.18
N GLY A 319 16.59 27.74 0.23
CA GLY A 319 15.84 26.95 -0.74
C GLY A 319 15.88 25.45 -0.45
N LYS A 320 14.89 24.72 -0.97
CA LYS A 320 14.72 23.28 -0.71
C LYS A 320 15.93 22.46 -1.17
N VAL A 321 16.47 22.77 -2.36
CA VAL A 321 17.60 22.04 -2.95
C VAL A 321 18.83 22.08 -2.04
N ALA A 322 19.20 23.25 -1.52
CA ALA A 322 20.34 23.40 -0.62
C ALA A 322 20.18 22.58 0.66
N VAL A 323 18.96 22.53 1.22
CA VAL A 323 18.66 21.75 2.41
C VAL A 323 18.74 20.25 2.14
N VAL A 324 18.25 19.81 0.98
CA VAL A 324 18.36 18.40 0.55
C VAL A 324 19.82 17.99 0.43
N THR A 325 20.67 18.83 -0.17
CA THR A 325 22.12 18.58 -0.22
C THR A 325 22.73 18.48 1.18
N ALA A 326 22.44 19.44 2.06
CA ALA A 326 22.96 19.45 3.42
C ALA A 326 22.55 18.21 4.23
N LEU A 327 21.31 17.74 4.09
CA LEU A 327 20.81 16.54 4.77
C LEU A 327 21.30 15.23 4.15
N ASN A 328 21.63 15.22 2.86
CA ASN A 328 22.31 14.08 2.23
C ASN A 328 23.76 13.95 2.72
N GLU A 329 24.44 15.07 3.00
CA GLU A 329 25.80 15.10 3.56
C GLU A 329 25.83 14.75 5.05
N ASP A 330 24.83 15.21 5.83
CA ASP A 330 24.69 14.89 7.25
C ASP A 330 23.57 13.87 7.52
N VAL A 331 23.91 12.59 7.30
CA VAL A 331 23.00 11.46 7.51
C VAL A 331 22.48 11.38 8.94
N LYS A 332 23.30 11.74 9.94
CA LYS A 332 22.89 11.69 11.36
C LYS A 332 21.80 12.70 11.65
N LEU A 333 21.93 13.90 11.11
CA LEU A 333 20.91 14.93 11.22
C LEU A 333 19.62 14.52 10.49
N ALA A 334 19.73 13.94 9.29
CA ALA A 334 18.57 13.43 8.56
C ALA A 334 17.81 12.35 9.35
N GLU A 335 18.52 11.40 9.97
CA GLU A 335 17.93 10.37 10.83
C GLU A 335 17.26 10.96 12.08
N GLU A 336 17.87 11.96 12.71
CA GLU A 336 17.27 12.66 13.86
C GLU A 336 15.94 13.33 13.48
N ILE A 337 15.93 14.05 12.35
CA ILE A 337 14.72 14.71 11.84
C ILE A 337 13.66 13.67 11.46
N GLU A 338 14.04 12.59 10.76
CA GLU A 338 13.11 11.50 10.41
C GLU A 338 12.48 10.88 11.65
N LYS A 339 13.26 10.63 12.70
CA LYS A 339 12.72 10.11 13.95
C LYS A 339 11.69 11.06 14.57
N LYS A 340 12.01 12.36 14.66
CA LYS A 340 11.07 13.37 15.17
C LYS A 340 9.80 13.46 14.32
N VAL A 341 9.91 13.36 13.00
CA VAL A 341 8.77 13.33 12.08
C VAL A 341 7.88 12.13 12.35
N ARG A 342 8.45 10.94 12.49
CA ARG A 342 7.69 9.71 12.77
C ARG A 342 7.04 9.74 14.16
N ASP A 343 7.73 10.25 15.17
CA ASP A 343 7.19 10.41 16.53
C ASP A 343 6.05 11.44 16.57
N ALA A 344 6.22 12.58 15.90
CA ALA A 344 5.18 13.59 15.77
C ALA A 344 3.94 13.03 15.07
N ALA A 345 4.13 12.32 13.95
CA ALA A 345 3.03 11.70 13.22
C ALA A 345 2.29 10.60 14.02
N ALA A 346 2.99 9.86 14.87
CA ALA A 346 2.38 8.87 15.76
C ALA A 346 1.58 9.51 16.91
N SER A 347 2.02 10.67 17.40
CA SER A 347 1.36 11.43 18.47
C SER A 347 0.20 12.31 17.99
N ALA A 348 0.26 12.78 16.73
CA ALA A 348 -0.77 13.57 16.11
C ALA A 348 -2.01 12.71 15.84
N LYS A 349 -3.07 12.92 16.63
CA LYS A 349 -4.38 12.26 16.44
C LYS A 349 -5.06 12.55 15.10
N LYS A 350 -4.54 13.47 14.28
CA LYS A 350 -5.03 13.78 12.94
C LYS A 350 -3.87 14.27 12.06
N LEU A 351 -3.27 13.37 11.28
CA LEU A 351 -2.65 13.78 10.01
C LEU A 351 -3.79 14.30 9.11
N PRO A 352 -3.59 15.40 8.36
CA PRO A 352 -4.64 16.06 7.61
C PRO A 352 -5.37 15.07 6.69
N VAL A 353 -6.69 15.13 6.75
CA VAL A 353 -7.59 14.29 5.98
C VAL A 353 -8.11 15.15 4.84
N GLU A 354 -7.71 14.80 3.62
CA GLU A 354 -8.30 15.17 2.34
C GLU A 354 -7.92 16.49 1.62
N LEU A 355 -8.11 16.38 0.30
CA LEU A 355 -8.09 17.43 -0.71
C LEU A 355 -9.12 18.52 -0.41
N GLY A 356 -8.72 19.77 -0.64
CA GLY A 356 -9.64 20.80 -1.13
C GLY A 356 -10.30 21.70 -0.09
N GLU A 357 -9.75 21.81 1.12
CA GLU A 357 -9.94 23.06 1.87
C GLU A 357 -8.84 24.03 1.42
N GLU A 358 -9.17 24.86 0.43
CA GLU A 358 -8.64 26.22 0.44
C GLU A 358 -8.98 26.76 1.83
N THR A 359 -7.97 26.98 2.67
CA THR A 359 -8.13 27.88 3.80
C THR A 359 -8.40 29.25 3.19
N GLU A 360 -9.67 29.58 3.01
CA GLU A 360 -10.10 30.97 3.04
C GLU A 360 -9.74 31.48 4.44
N ASP A 361 -8.60 32.17 4.52
CA ASP A 361 -8.37 33.29 5.43
C ASP A 361 -7.36 34.25 4.78
#